data_AF-A0A0S8IUT4-F1
#
_entry.id   AF-A0A0S8IUT4-F1
#
_cell.length_a   1.000
_cell.length_b   1.000
_cell.length_c   1.000
_cell.angle_alpha   90.00
_cell.angle_beta   90.00
_cell.angle_gamma   90.00
#
_symmetry.space_group_name_H-M   'P 1'
#
loop_
_entity.id
_entity.type
_entity.pdbx_description
1 polymer ?
#
loop_
_entity_poly.entity_id
_entity_poly.type
_entity_poly.pdbx_seq_one_letter_code
_entity_poly.pdbx_strand_id
1 'polypeptide(L)'
;MELDYLEYHVVPVVAKPKNNENVFRFLGTGFFVGSGGHLVTCAHIVNEVSSNESLYCFQIGKTRWIKLEIFRKMADHDLALCIGAGPETSVQMPLITEPFIQLGTDINVFGYVHEPKGPGKIPFIRRVMRGYITSIPESAEYPDSYELSFPALFGSSGAPVLHRFDVEGETDSKLGVVGCLYGTRESSVVRHSQIVLESSRVNGVERETEVTARIVELGLAYNVRALNMLFKESELSLPVYGELNS
;
A
#
# COMPACT_ATOMS: atom_id res chain seq x y z
N MET A 1 16.75 -5.75 7.39
CA MET A 1 15.79 -4.63 7.38
C MET A 1 15.82 -4.04 8.77
N GLU A 2 16.34 -2.82 8.94
CA GLU A 2 16.30 -2.15 10.24
C GLU A 2 14.87 -1.67 10.48
N LEU A 3 14.17 -2.36 11.40
CA LEU A 3 12.78 -2.03 11.73
C LEU A 3 12.65 -0.59 12.24
N ASP A 4 13.62 -0.12 13.02
CA ASP A 4 13.65 1.22 13.56
C ASP A 4 13.58 2.28 12.44
N TYR A 5 14.33 2.08 11.35
CA TYR A 5 14.29 2.98 10.20
C TYR A 5 12.89 3.08 9.58
N LEU A 6 12.22 1.93 9.39
CA LEU A 6 10.88 1.90 8.82
C LEU A 6 9.83 2.48 9.76
N GLU A 7 9.99 2.37 11.07
CA GLU A 7 9.07 2.93 12.06
C GLU A 7 9.11 4.47 12.15
N TYR A 8 10.17 5.09 11.63
CA TYR A 8 10.21 6.55 11.44
C TYR A 8 9.48 7.01 10.19
N HIS A 9 9.42 6.18 9.16
CA HIS A 9 8.94 6.58 7.83
C HIS A 9 7.54 6.07 7.52
N VAL A 10 7.17 4.89 8.01
CA VAL A 10 5.89 4.24 7.71
C VAL A 10 5.00 4.27 8.94
N VAL A 11 3.82 4.84 8.78
CA VAL A 11 2.93 5.21 9.87
C VAL A 11 1.50 4.76 9.62
N PRO A 12 0.75 4.39 10.66
CA PRO A 12 -0.69 4.24 10.56
C PRO A 12 -1.32 5.62 10.38
N VAL A 13 -2.26 5.70 9.46
CA VAL A 13 -3.10 6.86 9.19
C VAL A 13 -4.43 6.66 9.91
N VAL A 14 -4.87 7.69 10.63
CA VAL A 14 -6.05 7.64 11.49
C VAL A 14 -6.91 8.89 11.31
N ALA A 15 -8.19 8.77 11.63
CA ALA A 15 -9.06 9.91 11.87
C ALA A 15 -9.29 10.10 13.37
N LYS A 16 -9.27 11.35 13.83
CA LYS A 16 -9.59 11.73 15.22
C LYS A 16 -10.78 12.70 15.23
N PRO A 17 -11.81 12.48 16.05
CA PRO A 17 -12.90 13.45 16.23
C PRO A 17 -12.37 14.79 16.73
N LYS A 18 -12.82 15.90 16.15
CA LYS A 18 -12.43 17.27 16.55
C LYS A 18 -12.80 17.61 17.99
N ASN A 19 -13.79 16.90 18.55
CA ASN A 19 -14.29 17.10 19.92
C ASN A 19 -13.71 16.09 20.93
N ASN A 20 -12.95 15.09 20.50
CA ASN A 20 -12.35 14.10 21.38
C ASN A 20 -11.08 13.49 20.76
N GLU A 21 -9.95 14.12 21.06
CA GLU A 21 -8.65 13.68 20.55
C GLU A 21 -8.11 12.39 21.21
N ASN A 22 -8.78 11.84 22.22
CA ASN A 22 -8.37 10.57 22.84
C ASN A 22 -8.94 9.34 22.11
N VAL A 23 -9.84 9.56 21.17
CA VAL A 23 -10.42 8.52 20.32
C VAL A 23 -9.87 8.67 18.91
N PHE A 24 -9.60 7.55 18.27
CA PHE A 24 -9.22 7.51 16.87
C PHE A 24 -9.75 6.25 16.21
N ARG A 25 -9.92 6.30 14.89
CA ARG A 25 -10.17 5.13 14.05
C ARG A 25 -9.03 4.98 13.06
N PHE A 26 -8.58 3.75 12.90
CA PHE A 26 -7.54 3.41 11.93
C PHE A 26 -8.13 3.37 10.53
N LEU A 27 -7.45 4.00 9.57
CA LEU A 27 -7.88 4.10 8.18
C LEU A 27 -7.01 3.26 7.25
N GLY A 28 -5.70 3.30 7.47
CA GLY A 28 -4.75 2.57 6.64
C GLY A 28 -3.31 2.96 6.92
N THR A 29 -2.44 2.79 5.95
CA THR A 29 -1.01 3.07 6.08
C THR A 29 -0.63 4.29 5.25
N GLY A 30 0.43 4.98 5.65
CA GLY A 30 1.10 5.97 4.83
C GLY A 30 2.59 5.96 5.10
N PHE A 31 3.36 6.63 4.24
CA PHE A 31 4.79 6.76 4.41
C PHE A 31 5.30 8.14 4.05
N PHE A 32 6.27 8.61 4.81
CA PHE A 32 6.92 9.89 4.58
C PHE A 32 7.88 9.81 3.39
N VAL A 33 7.88 10.86 2.59
CA VAL A 33 8.78 11.07 1.45
C VAL A 33 9.45 12.43 1.58
N GLY A 34 10.75 12.47 1.29
CA GLY A 34 11.54 13.70 1.33
C GLY A 34 11.73 14.27 2.73
N SER A 35 12.19 15.52 2.81
CA SER A 35 12.46 16.22 4.08
C SER A 35 11.33 17.18 4.50
N GLY A 36 10.38 17.49 3.61
CA GLY A 36 9.33 18.49 3.84
C GLY A 36 8.12 18.01 4.64
N GLY A 37 8.17 16.80 5.22
CA GLY A 37 7.03 16.23 5.95
C GLY A 37 5.86 15.81 5.08
N HIS A 38 6.12 15.52 3.81
CA HIS A 38 5.14 14.98 2.90
C HIS A 38 4.92 13.50 3.18
N LEU A 39 3.67 13.08 3.17
CA LEU A 39 3.25 11.70 3.41
C LEU A 39 2.38 11.22 2.26
N VAL A 40 2.76 10.08 1.69
CA VAL A 40 1.99 9.37 0.66
C VAL A 40 1.05 8.37 1.33
N THR A 41 -0.18 8.31 0.84
CA THR A 41 -1.18 7.28 1.20
C THR A 41 -2.19 7.15 0.05
N CYS A 42 -3.23 6.33 0.20
CA CYS A 42 -4.29 6.22 -0.80
C CYS A 42 -5.34 7.34 -0.67
N ALA A 43 -5.97 7.73 -1.78
CA ALA A 43 -7.00 8.75 -1.78
C ALA A 43 -8.27 8.28 -1.05
N HIS A 44 -8.65 7.00 -1.18
CA HIS A 44 -9.80 6.45 -0.46
C HIS A 44 -9.63 6.57 1.06
N ILE A 45 -8.42 6.37 1.59
CA ILE A 45 -8.11 6.52 3.03
C ILE A 45 -8.46 7.93 3.52
N VAL A 46 -8.01 8.97 2.81
CA VAL A 46 -8.24 10.36 3.24
C VAL A 46 -9.67 10.82 2.96
N ASN A 47 -10.36 10.21 2.00
CA ASN A 47 -11.76 10.50 1.69
C ASN A 47 -12.73 9.91 2.73
N GLU A 48 -12.30 8.93 3.53
CA GLU A 48 -13.11 8.42 4.63
C GLU A 48 -13.24 9.41 5.79
N VAL A 49 -12.40 10.43 5.89
CA VAL A 49 -12.41 11.42 6.99
C VAL A 49 -13.67 12.28 6.92
N SER A 50 -14.49 12.24 7.97
CA SER A 50 -15.73 13.03 8.02
C SER A 50 -15.47 14.48 8.41
N SER A 51 -16.46 15.35 8.19
CA SER A 51 -16.35 16.80 8.46
C SER A 51 -16.10 17.15 9.94
N ASN A 52 -16.48 16.27 10.86
CA ASN A 52 -16.25 16.39 12.30
C ASN A 52 -14.95 15.73 12.78
N GLU A 53 -14.11 15.23 11.87
CA GLU A 53 -12.84 14.58 12.16
C GLU A 53 -11.66 15.35 11.57
N SER A 54 -10.45 14.96 11.95
CA SER A 54 -9.21 15.45 11.38
C SER A 54 -8.28 14.28 11.12
N LEU A 55 -7.50 14.40 10.04
CA LEU A 55 -6.55 13.39 9.61
C LEU A 55 -5.26 13.51 10.43
N TYR A 56 -4.77 12.36 10.92
CA TYR A 56 -3.53 12.26 11.66
C TYR A 56 -2.75 11.03 11.21
N CYS A 57 -1.45 11.01 11.50
CA CYS A 57 -0.68 9.78 11.60
C CYS A 57 -0.02 9.65 12.98
N PHE A 58 0.37 8.42 13.33
CA PHE A 58 1.07 8.12 14.58
C PHE A 58 2.46 7.55 14.33
N GLN A 59 3.50 8.34 14.57
CA GLN A 59 4.87 7.90 14.38
C GLN A 59 5.32 7.03 15.57
N ILE A 60 5.24 5.71 15.42
CA ILE A 60 5.51 4.74 16.51
C ILE A 60 6.92 4.91 17.07
N GLY A 61 7.94 5.03 16.22
CA GLY A 61 9.34 5.19 16.65
C GLY A 61 9.60 6.46 17.48
N LYS A 62 8.68 7.44 17.46
CA LYS A 62 8.75 8.68 18.26
C LYS A 62 7.62 8.83 19.27
N THR A 63 6.65 7.91 19.28
CA THR A 63 5.40 8.03 20.06
C THR A 63 4.71 9.40 19.84
N ARG A 64 4.63 9.87 18.58
CA ARG A 64 4.15 11.22 18.25
C ARG A 64 2.92 11.19 17.33
N TRP A 65 1.92 11.98 17.66
CA TRP A 65 0.80 12.30 16.76
C TRP A 65 1.16 13.46 15.84
N ILE A 66 0.92 13.32 14.54
CA ILE A 66 1.17 14.36 13.54
C ILE A 66 -0.15 14.62 12.83
N LYS A 67 -0.65 15.86 12.93
CA LYS A 67 -1.79 16.30 12.14
C LYS A 67 -1.38 16.40 10.67
N LEU A 68 -2.23 15.90 9.79
CA LEU A 68 -2.00 15.90 8.36
C LEU A 68 -3.01 16.82 7.67
N GLU A 69 -2.52 17.58 6.71
CA GLU A 69 -3.34 18.34 5.76
C GLU A 69 -3.19 17.70 4.38
N ILE A 70 -4.31 17.59 3.66
CA ILE A 70 -4.30 17.04 2.31
C ILE A 70 -3.72 18.11 1.38
N PHE A 71 -2.54 17.86 0.84
CA PHE A 71 -1.88 18.74 -0.12
C PHE A 71 -2.43 18.48 -1.53
N ARG A 72 -2.53 17.21 -1.94
CA ARG A 72 -3.01 16.82 -3.27
C ARG A 72 -3.69 15.45 -3.25
N LYS A 73 -4.66 15.25 -4.14
CA LYS A 73 -5.27 13.95 -4.44
C LYS A 73 -5.26 13.70 -5.94
N MET A 74 -5.02 12.46 -6.32
CA MET A 74 -5.14 11.94 -7.68
C MET A 74 -6.25 10.90 -7.68
N ALA A 75 -7.43 11.28 -8.18
CA ALA A 75 -8.60 10.42 -8.18
C ALA A 75 -8.47 9.26 -9.18
N ASP A 76 -7.72 9.49 -10.26
CA ASP A 76 -7.36 8.53 -11.31
C ASP A 76 -6.39 7.44 -10.82
N HIS A 77 -5.52 7.77 -9.85
CA HIS A 77 -4.53 6.85 -9.30
C HIS A 77 -4.74 6.56 -7.81
N ASP A 78 -5.94 6.78 -7.26
CA ASP A 78 -6.26 6.56 -5.83
C ASP A 78 -5.11 6.89 -4.85
N LEU A 79 -4.43 8.01 -5.09
CA LEU A 79 -3.23 8.43 -4.36
C LEU A 79 -3.47 9.80 -3.74
N ALA A 80 -2.94 10.00 -2.54
CA ALA A 80 -2.99 11.27 -1.84
C ALA A 80 -1.61 11.64 -1.29
N LEU A 81 -1.27 12.91 -1.45
CA LEU A 81 -0.13 13.55 -0.81
C LEU A 81 -0.65 14.43 0.32
N CYS A 82 -0.21 14.13 1.53
CA CYS A 82 -0.49 14.92 2.71
C CYS A 82 0.78 15.65 3.16
N ILE A 83 0.62 16.70 3.95
CA ILE A 83 1.71 17.44 4.59
C ILE A 83 1.46 17.52 6.09
N GLY A 84 2.53 17.41 6.88
CA GLY A 84 2.50 17.60 8.32
C GLY A 84 3.88 17.96 8.85
N ALA A 85 4.03 18.02 10.18
CA ALA A 85 5.35 18.08 10.80
C ALA A 85 6.07 16.76 10.48
N GLY A 86 6.99 16.79 9.51
CA GLY A 86 7.68 15.62 9.00
C GLY A 86 8.45 14.82 10.06
N PRO A 87 8.97 13.65 9.69
CA PRO A 87 9.80 12.87 10.59
C PRO A 87 11.10 13.64 10.86
N GLU A 88 11.54 13.65 12.12
CA GLU A 88 12.84 14.23 12.52
C GLU A 88 13.98 13.27 12.10
N THR A 89 14.14 13.09 10.79
CA THR A 89 15.18 12.26 10.17
C THR A 89 15.76 12.99 8.97
N SER A 90 17.09 12.96 8.85
CA SER A 90 17.81 13.45 7.68
C SER A 90 17.83 12.43 6.54
N VAL A 91 17.52 11.17 6.83
CA VAL A 91 17.59 10.08 5.86
C VAL A 91 16.24 9.98 5.14
N GLN A 92 16.26 10.10 3.82
CA GLN A 92 15.08 9.98 2.96
C GLN A 92 15.05 8.60 2.32
N MET A 93 13.86 7.99 2.21
CA MET A 93 13.71 6.79 1.39
C MET A 93 13.77 7.21 -0.09
N PRO A 94 14.74 6.72 -0.86
CA PRO A 94 14.81 7.03 -2.28
C PRO A 94 13.69 6.33 -3.05
N LEU A 95 13.36 6.85 -4.23
CA LEU A 95 12.59 6.11 -5.23
C LEU A 95 13.51 5.23 -6.04
N ILE A 96 13.05 4.03 -6.41
CA ILE A 96 13.80 3.07 -7.20
C ILE A 96 12.96 2.68 -8.42
N THR A 97 13.57 2.71 -9.59
CA THR A 97 12.96 2.33 -10.87
C THR A 97 13.91 1.43 -11.67
N GLU A 98 13.62 1.17 -12.95
CA GLU A 98 14.51 0.46 -13.87
C GLU A 98 15.94 1.04 -13.86
N PRO A 99 17.00 0.23 -13.98
CA PRO A 99 16.99 -1.22 -14.21
C PRO A 99 16.88 -2.06 -12.93
N PHE A 100 16.75 -1.45 -11.76
CA PHE A 100 16.73 -2.19 -10.48
C PHE A 100 15.41 -2.95 -10.28
N ILE A 101 14.34 -2.54 -10.95
CA ILE A 101 13.01 -3.13 -10.86
C ILE A 101 12.60 -3.76 -12.18
N GLN A 102 12.25 -5.05 -12.12
CA GLN A 102 11.77 -5.86 -13.23
C GLN A 102 10.76 -6.93 -12.76
N LEU A 103 10.12 -7.64 -13.68
CA LEU A 103 9.31 -8.82 -13.34
C LEU A 103 10.13 -9.83 -12.54
N GLY A 104 9.51 -10.41 -11.51
CA GLY A 104 10.17 -11.34 -10.59
C GLY A 104 11.03 -10.69 -9.51
N THR A 105 11.13 -9.35 -9.47
CA THR A 105 11.87 -8.64 -8.40
C THR A 105 11.29 -8.94 -7.03
N ASP A 106 12.16 -9.30 -6.08
CA ASP A 106 11.81 -9.43 -4.66
C ASP A 106 11.41 -8.09 -4.08
N ILE A 107 10.23 -8.04 -3.46
CA ILE A 107 9.70 -6.85 -2.83
C ILE A 107 9.20 -7.16 -1.43
N ASN A 108 9.21 -6.14 -0.59
CA ASN A 108 8.66 -6.18 0.75
C ASN A 108 7.66 -5.03 0.91
N VAL A 109 6.53 -5.30 1.56
CA VAL A 109 5.64 -4.26 2.04
C VAL A 109 5.74 -4.25 3.55
N PHE A 110 6.05 -3.09 4.12
CA PHE A 110 5.89 -2.84 5.54
C PHE A 110 4.73 -1.88 5.73
N GLY A 111 3.78 -2.26 6.57
CA GLY A 111 2.62 -1.41 6.85
C GLY A 111 1.84 -1.88 8.07
N TYR A 112 0.67 -1.30 8.23
CA TYR A 112 -0.23 -1.60 9.33
C TYR A 112 -1.46 -2.32 8.80
N VAL A 113 -1.91 -3.34 9.51
CA VAL A 113 -3.15 -4.05 9.19
C VAL A 113 -4.10 -3.91 10.35
N HIS A 114 -5.39 -3.80 10.03
CA HIS A 114 -6.42 -3.70 11.04
C HIS A 114 -6.44 -4.99 11.87
N GLU A 115 -6.40 -4.85 13.17
CA GLU A 115 -6.55 -5.96 14.11
C GLU A 115 -7.62 -5.56 15.13
N PRO A 116 -8.83 -6.16 15.07
CA PRO A 116 -9.89 -5.83 16.00
C PRO A 116 -9.48 -6.29 17.39
N LYS A 117 -9.01 -5.34 18.20
CA LYS A 117 -8.74 -5.54 19.62
C LYS A 117 -9.89 -4.96 20.44
N GLY A 118 -10.08 -5.52 21.63
CA GLY A 118 -11.08 -5.00 22.57
C GLY A 118 -10.85 -3.52 22.93
N PRO A 119 -11.81 -2.89 23.64
CA PRO A 119 -11.79 -1.46 23.95
C PRO A 119 -10.46 -0.99 24.56
N GLY A 120 -9.99 0.19 24.16
CA GLY A 120 -8.76 0.81 24.67
C GLY A 120 -7.45 0.22 24.13
N LYS A 121 -7.50 -0.70 23.16
CA LYS A 121 -6.32 -1.25 22.50
C LYS A 121 -6.13 -0.62 21.11
N ILE A 122 -4.88 -0.57 20.67
CA ILE A 122 -4.51 -0.08 19.33
C ILE A 122 -5.11 -1.03 18.28
N PRO A 123 -5.98 -0.55 17.36
CA PRO A 123 -6.76 -1.39 16.44
C PRO A 123 -5.96 -1.81 15.19
N PHE A 124 -4.64 -1.88 15.28
CA PHE A 124 -3.77 -2.27 14.19
C PHE A 124 -2.49 -2.97 14.68
N ILE A 125 -1.87 -3.75 13.79
CA ILE A 125 -0.52 -4.29 13.99
C ILE A 125 0.39 -3.97 12.82
N ARG A 126 1.68 -3.92 13.10
CA ARG A 126 2.74 -3.93 12.09
C ARG A 126 2.72 -5.26 11.36
N ARG A 127 2.87 -5.23 10.04
CA ARG A 127 3.06 -6.42 9.23
C ARG A 127 4.10 -6.18 8.14
N VAL A 128 4.98 -7.16 8.00
CA VAL A 128 5.86 -7.29 6.83
C VAL A 128 5.27 -8.38 5.95
N MET A 129 5.08 -8.06 4.67
CA MET A 129 4.72 -9.00 3.61
C MET A 129 5.88 -9.03 2.62
N ARG A 130 6.22 -10.22 2.13
CA ARG A 130 7.31 -10.41 1.19
C ARG A 130 6.81 -11.24 0.02
N GLY A 131 7.25 -10.87 -1.19
CA GLY A 131 6.83 -11.53 -2.42
C GLY A 131 7.55 -10.95 -3.62
N TYR A 132 6.88 -11.04 -4.77
CA TYR A 132 7.47 -10.64 -6.04
C TYR A 132 6.52 -9.76 -6.85
N ILE A 133 7.07 -8.95 -7.74
CA ILE A 133 6.31 -8.34 -8.84
C ILE A 133 6.00 -9.46 -9.85
N THR A 134 4.73 -9.81 -9.99
CA THR A 134 4.28 -10.91 -10.87
C THR A 134 3.87 -10.43 -12.26
N SER A 135 3.44 -9.18 -12.37
CA SER A 135 3.04 -8.57 -13.64
C SER A 135 3.17 -7.04 -13.58
N ILE A 136 3.32 -6.41 -14.75
CA ILE A 136 3.19 -4.97 -14.95
C ILE A 136 2.03 -4.82 -15.94
N PRO A 137 0.79 -4.57 -15.46
CA PRO A 137 -0.37 -4.47 -16.33
C PRO A 137 -0.23 -3.33 -17.34
N GLU A 138 -0.55 -3.61 -18.60
CA GLU A 138 -0.67 -2.60 -19.66
C GLU A 138 -2.12 -2.10 -19.83
N SER A 139 -3.04 -2.54 -18.95
CA SER A 139 -4.45 -2.19 -19.07
C SER A 139 -4.75 -0.81 -18.48
N ALA A 140 -5.68 -0.09 -19.11
CA ALA A 140 -6.20 1.17 -18.59
C ALA A 140 -6.97 1.02 -17.27
N GLU A 141 -7.33 -0.21 -16.88
CA GLU A 141 -7.98 -0.51 -15.60
C GLU A 141 -6.99 -0.45 -14.43
N TYR A 142 -5.72 -0.78 -14.68
CA TYR A 142 -4.64 -0.77 -13.69
C TYR A 142 -3.46 0.05 -14.21
N PRO A 143 -3.66 1.36 -14.48
CA PRO A 143 -2.61 2.20 -15.05
C PRO A 143 -1.47 2.37 -14.03
N ASP A 144 -0.24 2.33 -14.53
CA ASP A 144 0.96 2.57 -13.74
C ASP A 144 1.04 1.67 -12.49
N SER A 145 0.64 0.41 -12.61
CA SER A 145 0.58 -0.54 -11.51
C SER A 145 1.56 -1.71 -11.65
N TYR A 146 1.85 -2.32 -10.52
CA TYR A 146 2.42 -3.64 -10.37
C TYR A 146 1.37 -4.58 -9.81
N GLU A 147 1.37 -5.82 -10.30
CA GLU A 147 0.70 -6.94 -9.67
C GLU A 147 1.70 -7.68 -8.77
N LEU A 148 1.29 -8.03 -7.56
CA LEU A 148 2.13 -8.61 -6.52
C LEU A 148 1.66 -10.02 -6.15
N SER A 149 2.60 -10.87 -5.76
CA SER A 149 2.34 -12.28 -5.41
C SER A 149 1.58 -12.51 -4.09
N PHE A 150 1.09 -11.46 -3.44
CA PHE A 150 0.31 -11.53 -2.19
C PHE A 150 -0.75 -10.42 -2.18
N PRO A 151 -1.91 -10.64 -1.52
CA PRO A 151 -2.97 -9.65 -1.46
C PRO A 151 -2.62 -8.45 -0.57
N ALA A 152 -3.22 -7.30 -0.85
CA ALA A 152 -3.34 -6.25 0.14
C ALA A 152 -4.32 -6.68 1.24
N LEU A 153 -3.87 -6.58 2.49
CA LEU A 153 -4.68 -6.84 3.67
C LEU A 153 -5.40 -5.56 4.11
N PHE A 154 -6.54 -5.71 4.79
CA PHE A 154 -7.29 -4.57 5.31
C PHE A 154 -6.42 -3.68 6.20
N GLY A 155 -6.29 -2.40 5.83
CA GLY A 155 -5.42 -1.40 6.47
C GLY A 155 -4.04 -1.21 5.83
N SER A 156 -3.60 -2.13 4.98
CA SER A 156 -2.27 -2.03 4.33
C SER A 156 -2.23 -1.11 3.11
N SER A 157 -3.39 -0.65 2.61
CA SER A 157 -3.45 0.38 1.58
C SER A 157 -2.68 1.63 2.00
N GLY A 158 -1.96 2.23 1.06
CA GLY A 158 -1.04 3.33 1.29
C GLY A 158 0.33 2.92 1.83
N ALA A 159 0.60 1.63 2.06
CA ALA A 159 1.91 1.15 2.48
C ALA A 159 2.93 1.22 1.33
N PRO A 160 4.20 1.56 1.61
CA PRO A 160 5.23 1.54 0.59
C PRO A 160 5.55 0.09 0.18
N VAL A 161 5.72 -0.10 -1.12
CA VAL A 161 6.41 -1.27 -1.66
C VAL A 161 7.90 -0.95 -1.69
N LEU A 162 8.69 -1.82 -1.09
CA LEU A 162 10.11 -1.61 -0.83
C LEU A 162 10.95 -2.67 -1.54
N HIS A 163 12.09 -2.24 -2.09
CA HIS A 163 13.08 -3.14 -2.66
C HIS A 163 14.46 -2.82 -2.08
N ARG A 164 15.27 -3.87 -1.93
CA ARG A 164 16.67 -3.76 -1.52
C ARG A 164 17.55 -4.02 -2.73
N PHE A 165 18.38 -3.04 -3.06
CA PHE A 165 19.20 -3.03 -4.27
C PHE A 165 20.64 -2.67 -3.94
N ASP A 166 21.56 -3.17 -4.75
CA ASP A 166 22.98 -2.85 -4.64
C ASP A 166 23.29 -1.64 -5.55
N VAL A 167 24.08 -0.71 -5.03
CA VAL A 167 24.57 0.45 -5.80
C VAL A 167 26.06 0.25 -6.06
N GLU A 168 26.47 0.37 -7.32
CA GLU A 168 27.87 0.24 -7.69
C GLU A 168 28.75 1.25 -6.92
N GLY A 169 29.80 0.74 -6.29
CA GLY A 169 30.70 1.55 -5.46
C GLY A 169 30.29 1.70 -4.00
N GLU A 170 29.15 1.13 -3.59
CA GLU A 170 28.73 1.09 -2.19
C GLU A 170 28.85 -0.31 -1.60
N THR A 171 29.27 -0.39 -0.33
CA THR A 171 29.45 -1.66 0.40
C THR A 171 28.15 -2.26 0.88
N ASP A 172 27.13 -1.43 1.10
CA ASP A 172 25.86 -1.83 1.70
C ASP A 172 24.72 -1.62 0.72
N SER A 173 23.88 -2.66 0.60
CA SER A 173 22.63 -2.59 -0.15
C SER A 173 21.69 -1.51 0.42
N LYS A 174 21.09 -0.73 -0.47
CA LYS A 174 20.13 0.33 -0.14
C LYS A 174 18.71 -0.20 -0.10
N LEU A 175 17.86 0.45 0.70
CA LEU A 175 16.42 0.22 0.73
C LEU A 175 15.74 1.44 0.13
N GLY A 176 14.74 1.24 -0.73
CA GLY A 176 13.97 2.34 -1.29
C GLY A 176 12.58 1.91 -1.73
N VAL A 177 11.79 2.90 -2.12
CA VAL A 177 10.38 2.77 -2.50
C VAL A 177 10.28 2.51 -3.99
N VAL A 178 9.56 1.46 -4.36
CA VAL A 178 9.25 1.12 -5.77
C VAL A 178 7.79 1.38 -6.10
N GLY A 179 6.95 1.60 -5.09
CA GLY A 179 5.54 1.82 -5.30
C GLY A 179 4.74 2.01 -4.02
N CYS A 180 3.42 2.09 -4.16
CA CYS A 180 2.46 2.24 -3.08
C CYS A 180 1.33 1.22 -3.25
N LEU A 181 1.16 0.33 -2.27
CA LEU A 181 0.12 -0.68 -2.25
C LEU A 181 -1.26 -0.01 -2.16
N TYR A 182 -2.23 -0.41 -2.99
CA TYR A 182 -3.57 0.19 -2.97
C TYR A 182 -4.73 -0.80 -2.99
N GLY A 183 -4.52 -2.06 -3.38
CA GLY A 183 -5.62 -3.00 -3.46
C GLY A 183 -5.24 -4.45 -3.73
N THR A 184 -6.27 -5.25 -3.96
CA THR A 184 -6.19 -6.68 -4.30
C THR A 184 -7.07 -6.92 -5.51
N ARG A 185 -6.61 -7.78 -6.43
CA ARG A 185 -7.39 -8.33 -7.53
C ARG A 185 -7.57 -9.82 -7.31
N GLU A 186 -8.80 -10.28 -7.49
CA GLU A 186 -9.11 -11.70 -7.51
C GLU A 186 -8.91 -12.27 -8.92
N SER A 187 -8.21 -13.40 -9.01
CA SER A 187 -8.05 -14.19 -10.23
C SER A 187 -8.56 -15.60 -9.96
N SER A 188 -9.54 -16.06 -10.74
CA SER A 188 -10.10 -17.40 -10.59
C SER A 188 -9.41 -18.39 -11.53
N VAL A 189 -8.86 -19.45 -10.97
CA VAL A 189 -8.41 -20.62 -11.71
C VAL A 189 -9.56 -21.63 -11.70
N VAL A 190 -10.31 -21.68 -12.81
CA VAL A 190 -11.41 -22.62 -12.97
C VAL A 190 -10.83 -24.04 -13.09
N ARG A 191 -11.02 -24.88 -12.06
CA ARG A 191 -10.79 -26.32 -12.19
C ARG A 191 -12.09 -26.98 -12.62
N HIS A 192 -12.12 -27.47 -13.85
CA HIS A 192 -13.25 -28.23 -14.35
C HIS A 192 -13.25 -29.64 -13.70
N SER A 193 -13.80 -29.79 -12.49
CA SER A 193 -14.24 -31.10 -12.01
C SER A 193 -15.75 -31.19 -12.20
N GLN A 194 -16.19 -31.84 -13.27
CA GLN A 194 -17.61 -32.14 -13.46
C GLN A 194 -17.99 -33.29 -12.53
N ILE A 195 -18.66 -32.99 -11.42
CA ILE A 195 -19.45 -34.00 -10.72
C ILE A 195 -20.89 -33.81 -11.21
N VAL A 196 -21.35 -34.72 -12.08
CA VAL A 196 -22.75 -34.76 -12.49
C VAL A 196 -23.49 -35.55 -11.42
N LEU A 197 -24.22 -34.85 -10.56
CA LEU A 197 -25.15 -35.51 -9.64
C LEU A 197 -26.44 -35.79 -10.39
N GLU A 198 -26.68 -37.05 -10.74
CA GLU A 198 -27.98 -37.50 -11.27
C GLU A 198 -28.89 -37.88 -10.10
N SER A 199 -29.68 -36.92 -9.59
CA SER A 199 -30.74 -37.25 -8.64
C SER A 199 -32.03 -37.55 -9.40
N SER A 200 -32.48 -38.81 -9.35
CA SER A 200 -33.78 -39.20 -9.91
C SER A 200 -34.91 -38.72 -8.98
N ARG A 201 -35.63 -37.65 -9.38
CA ARG A 201 -36.98 -37.39 -8.85
C ARG A 201 -38.00 -38.01 -9.79
N VAL A 202 -39.06 -38.57 -9.21
CA VAL A 202 -40.26 -39.02 -9.93
C VAL A 202 -40.77 -37.82 -10.76
N ASN A 203 -40.51 -37.82 -12.08
CA ASN A 203 -40.86 -36.83 -13.11
C ASN A 203 -39.78 -35.91 -13.70
N GLY A 204 -38.47 -36.19 -13.57
CA GLY A 204 -37.46 -35.52 -14.40
C GLY A 204 -36.02 -35.71 -13.90
N VAL A 205 -35.06 -35.68 -14.84
CA VAL A 205 -33.62 -35.69 -14.52
C VAL A 205 -33.16 -34.26 -14.32
N GLU A 206 -32.91 -33.85 -13.08
CA GLU A 206 -32.12 -32.64 -12.80
C GLU A 206 -30.63 -33.02 -12.85
N ARG A 207 -29.87 -32.25 -13.63
CA ARG A 207 -28.40 -32.34 -13.67
C ARG A 207 -27.85 -31.14 -12.92
N GLU A 208 -27.35 -31.37 -11.72
CA GLU A 208 -26.59 -30.36 -10.99
C GLU A 208 -25.13 -30.43 -11.45
N THR A 209 -24.56 -29.27 -11.80
CA THR A 209 -23.14 -29.13 -12.15
C THR A 209 -22.46 -28.35 -11.04
N GLU A 210 -21.61 -29.01 -10.26
CA GLU A 210 -20.73 -28.35 -9.31
C GLU A 210 -19.43 -27.96 -10.01
N VAL A 211 -19.01 -26.69 -9.89
CA VAL A 211 -17.74 -26.18 -10.44
C VAL A 211 -16.88 -25.69 -9.28
N THR A 212 -15.73 -26.32 -9.07
CA THR A 212 -14.75 -25.87 -8.07
C THR A 212 -13.73 -24.94 -8.71
N ALA A 213 -13.71 -23.66 -8.32
CA ALA A 213 -12.68 -22.72 -8.71
C ALA A 213 -11.69 -22.48 -7.56
N ARG A 214 -10.40 -22.36 -7.87
CA ARG A 214 -9.40 -21.87 -6.92
C ARG A 214 -9.23 -20.37 -7.14
N ILE A 215 -9.53 -19.57 -6.13
CA ILE A 215 -9.29 -18.12 -6.16
C ILE A 215 -7.83 -17.87 -5.76
N VAL A 216 -7.15 -17.05 -6.55
CA VAL A 216 -5.81 -16.51 -6.29
C VAL A 216 -5.96 -15.02 -6.13
N GLU A 217 -5.58 -14.49 -4.97
CA GLU A 217 -5.59 -13.06 -4.70
C GLU A 217 -4.21 -12.48 -4.94
N LEU A 218 -4.14 -11.43 -5.75
CA LEU A 218 -2.91 -10.74 -6.13
C LEU A 218 -2.99 -9.28 -5.70
N GLY A 219 -1.91 -8.77 -5.12
CA GLY A 219 -1.85 -7.38 -4.67
C GLY A 219 -1.67 -6.43 -5.84
N LEU A 220 -2.13 -5.20 -5.67
CA LEU A 220 -1.95 -4.12 -6.63
C LEU A 220 -1.23 -2.96 -5.96
N ALA A 221 -0.18 -2.47 -6.61
CA ALA A 221 0.57 -1.32 -6.15
C ALA A 221 0.87 -0.35 -7.29
N TYR A 222 0.65 0.94 -7.08
CA TYR A 222 1.08 1.96 -8.03
C TYR A 222 2.60 2.04 -8.05
N ASN A 223 3.18 2.12 -9.24
CA ASN A 223 4.63 2.19 -9.45
C ASN A 223 5.17 3.62 -9.26
N VAL A 224 6.49 3.79 -9.42
CA VAL A 224 7.16 5.09 -9.28
C VAL A 224 6.65 6.15 -10.26
N ARG A 225 6.14 5.79 -11.44
CA ARG A 225 5.58 6.75 -12.40
C ARG A 225 4.36 7.45 -11.80
N ALA A 226 3.42 6.70 -11.25
CA ALA A 226 2.25 7.24 -10.56
C ALA A 226 2.63 8.12 -9.35
N LEU A 227 3.63 7.70 -8.56
CA LEU A 227 4.16 8.51 -7.46
C LEU A 227 4.76 9.83 -7.95
N ASN A 228 5.54 9.83 -9.04
CA ASN A 228 6.07 11.06 -9.61
C ASN A 228 4.98 11.98 -10.14
N MET A 229 3.91 11.43 -10.73
CA MET A 229 2.75 12.23 -11.12
C MET A 229 2.11 12.93 -9.91
N LEU A 230 2.03 12.25 -8.77
CA LEU A 230 1.53 12.80 -7.50
C LEU A 230 2.42 13.94 -6.99
N PHE A 231 3.74 13.82 -7.15
CA PHE A 231 4.70 14.83 -6.72
C PHE A 231 4.80 16.02 -7.67
N LYS A 232 4.20 15.99 -8.86
CA LYS A 232 4.13 17.19 -9.73
C LYS A 232 3.55 18.36 -8.91
N GLU A 233 4.14 19.53 -9.08
CA GLU A 233 3.78 20.78 -8.38
C GLU A 233 4.11 20.82 -6.89
N SER A 234 4.64 19.74 -6.31
CA SER A 234 5.27 19.80 -4.98
C SER A 234 6.72 20.27 -5.10
N GLU A 235 7.24 20.97 -4.09
CA GLU A 235 8.67 21.29 -3.98
C GLU A 235 9.51 20.07 -3.54
N LEU A 236 8.96 18.86 -3.63
CA LEU A 236 9.65 17.63 -3.25
C LEU A 236 10.79 17.32 -4.21
N SER A 237 12.00 17.26 -3.65
CA SER A 237 13.14 16.62 -4.28
C SER A 237 13.41 15.30 -3.55
N LEU A 238 13.33 14.19 -4.28
CA LEU A 238 13.62 12.85 -3.77
C LEU A 238 14.83 12.29 -4.51
N PRO A 239 15.75 11.59 -3.82
CA PRO A 239 16.77 10.82 -4.49
C PRO A 239 16.08 9.71 -5.29
N VAL A 240 16.44 9.58 -6.56
CA VAL A 240 15.93 8.54 -7.46
C VAL A 240 17.09 7.71 -7.98
N TYR A 241 16.97 6.38 -7.88
CA TYR A 241 17.90 5.44 -8.48
C TYR A 241 17.24 4.75 -9.67
N GLY A 242 17.85 4.92 -10.83
CA GLY A 242 17.37 4.37 -12.09
C GLY A 242 16.91 5.44 -13.10
N GLU A 243 16.35 4.99 -14.21
CA GLU A 243 15.83 5.80 -15.31
C GLU A 243 14.35 6.14 -15.07
N LEU A 244 14.07 7.44 -14.90
CA LEU A 244 12.71 7.95 -14.94
C LEU A 244 12.27 8.06 -16.40
N ASN A 245 11.73 6.99 -16.95
CA ASN A 245 11.10 7.04 -18.26
C ASN A 245 9.86 7.95 -18.18
N SER A 246 9.98 9.14 -18.79
CA SER A 246 8.96 10.20 -18.87
C SER A 246 7.63 9.70 -19.41
#